data_AF-X1NV21-F1
#
_entry.id   AF-X1NV21-F1
#
_cell.length_a   1.000
_cell.length_b   1.000
_cell.length_c   1.000
_cell.angle_alpha   90.00
_cell.angle_beta   90.00
_cell.angle_gamma   90.00
#
_symmetry.space_group_name_H-M   'P 1'
#
loop_
_entity.id
_entity.type
_entity.pdbx_description
1 polymer ?
#
loop_
_entity_poly.entity_id
_entity_poly.type
_entity_poly.pdbx_seq_one_letter_code
_entity_poly.pdbx_strand_id
1 'polypeptide(L)'
;MDYKKAEELKKKYGILSLGGAGKEDENHVRDILIPLIDLIISEIDKIFMNFYLKEKKEVEKIILAGGNAFLPGLFEYFKDHFTKREVVIANPFSKIFFPPILDKTLKEIGPSYAIAVGMALRGVE
;
A
#
# COMPACT_ATOMS: atom_id res chain seq x y z
N MET A 1 -20.70 -15.01 -4.91
CA MET A 1 -20.23 -14.01 -3.92
C MET A 1 -20.63 -12.64 -4.43
N ASP A 2 -21.26 -11.81 -3.59
CA ASP A 2 -21.55 -10.42 -3.98
C ASP A 2 -20.31 -9.53 -3.81
N TYR A 3 -20.32 -8.36 -4.44
CA TYR A 3 -19.19 -7.43 -4.42
C TYR A 3 -18.81 -6.97 -3.00
N LYS A 4 -19.79 -6.67 -2.15
CA LYS A 4 -19.54 -6.16 -0.80
C LYS A 4 -18.83 -7.22 0.04
N LYS A 5 -19.27 -8.47 -0.07
CA LYS A 5 -18.69 -9.60 0.63
C LYS A 5 -17.27 -9.89 0.14
N ALA A 6 -17.03 -9.78 -1.16
CA ALA A 6 -15.68 -9.90 -1.73
C ALA A 6 -14.75 -8.82 -1.18
N GLU A 7 -15.20 -7.57 -1.12
CA GLU A 7 -14.43 -6.44 -0.60
C GLU A 7 -14.13 -6.60 0.90
N GLU A 8 -15.08 -7.09 1.69
CA GLU A 8 -14.86 -7.41 3.11
C GLU A 8 -13.78 -8.48 3.29
N LEU A 9 -13.82 -9.56 2.50
CA LEU A 9 -12.83 -10.63 2.56
C LEU A 9 -11.45 -10.13 2.15
N LYS A 10 -11.36 -9.32 1.09
CA LYS A 10 -10.12 -8.66 0.64
C LYS A 10 -9.52 -7.80 1.74
N LYS A 11 -10.33 -6.93 2.38
CA LYS A 11 -9.86 -6.06 3.47
C LYS A 11 -9.43 -6.84 4.71
N LYS A 12 -10.13 -7.94 5.01
CA LYS A 12 -9.88 -8.75 6.20
C LYS A 12 -8.62 -9.60 6.07
N TYR A 13 -8.42 -10.25 4.93
CA TYR A 13 -7.38 -11.27 4.78
C TYR A 13 -6.20 -10.81 3.91
N GLY A 14 -6.45 -9.97 2.90
CA GLY A 14 -5.42 -9.46 2.01
C GLY A 14 -4.54 -10.57 1.42
N ILE A 15 -3.23 -10.38 1.51
CA ILE A 15 -2.20 -11.33 1.09
C ILE A 15 -1.29 -11.76 2.25
N LEU A 16 -1.80 -11.83 3.49
CA LEU A 16 -1.02 -12.38 4.59
C LEU A 16 -0.67 -13.86 4.34
N SER A 17 0.52 -14.28 4.73
CA SER A 17 0.93 -15.69 4.74
C SER A 17 0.93 -16.16 6.19
N LEU A 18 -0.12 -16.86 6.62
CA LEU A 18 -0.19 -17.45 7.95
C LEU A 18 0.21 -18.92 7.81
N GLY A 19 1.52 -19.17 7.90
CA GLY A 19 2.14 -20.47 7.63
C GLY A 19 1.29 -21.66 8.11
N GLY A 20 0.88 -22.50 7.15
CA GLY A 20 0.26 -23.83 7.34
C GLY A 20 -1.08 -23.93 8.08
N ALA A 21 -1.46 -22.92 8.89
CA ALA A 21 -2.62 -22.96 9.79
C ALA A 21 -3.69 -21.89 9.46
N GLY A 22 -3.56 -21.21 8.33
CA GLY A 22 -4.60 -20.31 7.82
C GLY A 22 -5.89 -21.06 7.50
N LYS A 23 -7.03 -20.40 7.69
CA LYS A 23 -8.35 -20.96 7.31
C LYS A 23 -8.43 -21.11 5.78
N GLU A 24 -9.22 -22.06 5.28
CA GLU A 24 -9.38 -22.29 3.83
C GLU A 24 -9.74 -21.01 3.06
N ASP A 25 -10.62 -20.18 3.62
CA ASP A 25 -11.02 -18.89 3.06
C ASP A 25 -9.85 -17.89 2.93
N GLU A 26 -8.89 -17.91 3.86
CA GLU A 26 -7.75 -16.99 3.89
C GLU A 26 -6.78 -17.30 2.76
N ASN A 27 -6.42 -18.58 2.63
CA ASN A 27 -5.54 -19.07 1.57
C ASN A 27 -6.18 -18.83 0.20
N HIS A 28 -7.49 -19.05 0.06
CA HIS A 28 -8.19 -18.81 -1.20
C HIS A 28 -8.16 -17.34 -1.62
N VAL A 29 -8.38 -16.40 -0.70
CA VAL A 29 -8.30 -14.96 -1.01
C VAL A 29 -6.89 -14.56 -1.42
N ARG A 30 -5.87 -15.05 -0.70
CA ARG A 30 -4.46 -14.80 -1.05
C ARG A 30 -4.13 -15.31 -2.46
N ASP A 31 -4.50 -16.54 -2.78
CA ASP A 31 -4.17 -17.19 -4.07
C ASP A 31 -4.80 -16.45 -5.26
N ILE A 32 -5.96 -15.82 -5.05
CA ILE A 32 -6.59 -14.95 -6.06
C ILE A 32 -5.84 -13.62 -6.21
N LEU A 33 -5.39 -13.03 -5.11
CA LEU A 33 -4.82 -11.68 -5.11
C LEU A 33 -3.35 -11.65 -5.54
N ILE A 34 -2.54 -12.65 -5.17
CA ILE A 34 -1.09 -12.67 -5.44
C ILE A 34 -0.76 -12.45 -6.93
N PRO A 35 -1.38 -13.15 -7.89
CA PRO A 35 -1.08 -12.93 -9.31
C PRO A 35 -1.35 -11.49 -9.78
N LEU A 36 -2.35 -10.83 -9.20
CA LEU A 36 -2.66 -9.42 -9.50
C LEU A 36 -1.61 -8.48 -8.91
N ILE A 37 -1.13 -8.77 -7.70
CA ILE A 37 -0.05 -8.01 -7.07
C ILE A 37 1.27 -8.20 -7.82
N ASP A 38 1.58 -9.41 -8.26
CA ASP A 38 2.79 -9.71 -9.05
C ASP A 38 2.78 -8.95 -10.39
N LEU A 39 1.62 -8.81 -11.03
CA LEU A 39 1.47 -7.98 -12.22
C LEU A 39 1.81 -6.52 -11.92
N ILE A 40 1.30 -5.96 -10.80
CA ILE A 40 1.61 -4.58 -10.38
C ILE A 40 3.11 -4.42 -10.14
N ILE A 41 3.74 -5.37 -9.45
CA ILE A 41 5.18 -5.36 -9.19
C ILE A 41 5.98 -5.38 -10.51
N SER A 42 5.59 -6.23 -11.45
CA SER A 42 6.22 -6.30 -12.77
C SER A 42 6.16 -4.96 -13.51
N GLU A 43 5.01 -4.27 -13.46
CA GLU A 43 4.89 -2.94 -14.04
C GLU A 43 5.73 -1.89 -13.31
N ILE A 44 5.83 -1.97 -11.98
CA ILE A 44 6.71 -1.09 -11.19
C ILE A 44 8.18 -1.27 -11.60
N ASP A 45 8.65 -2.50 -11.77
CA ASP A 45 10.03 -2.78 -12.22
C ASP A 45 10.30 -2.21 -13.62
N LYS A 46 9.34 -2.30 -14.54
CA LYS A 46 9.42 -1.66 -15.87
C LYS A 46 9.51 -0.14 -15.73
N ILE A 47 8.71 0.47 -14.86
CA ILE A 47 8.75 1.91 -14.60
C ILE A 47 10.12 2.33 -14.04
N PHE A 48 10.68 1.56 -13.12
CA PHE A 48 12.02 1.83 -12.57
C PHE A 48 13.12 1.74 -13.62
N MET A 49 13.08 0.72 -14.48
CA MET A 49 14.02 0.60 -15.60
C MET A 49 13.91 1.79 -16.56
N ASN A 50 12.69 2.18 -16.93
CA ASN A 50 12.46 3.32 -17.81
C ASN A 50 12.94 4.64 -17.19
N PHE A 51 12.69 4.83 -15.89
CA PHE A 51 13.19 5.99 -15.14
C PHE A 51 14.71 6.03 -15.14
N TYR A 52 15.38 4.91 -14.85
CA TYR A 52 16.84 4.83 -14.89
C TYR A 52 17.40 5.11 -16.28
N LEU A 53 16.83 4.53 -17.33
CA LEU A 53 17.30 4.73 -18.70
C LEU A 53 17.23 6.20 -19.11
N LYS A 54 16.18 6.91 -18.69
CA LYS A 54 15.92 8.31 -19.00
C LYS A 54 16.73 9.28 -18.14
N GLU A 55 16.67 9.13 -16.82
CA GLU A 55 17.18 10.11 -15.86
C GLU A 55 18.58 9.76 -15.32
N LYS A 56 19.07 8.54 -15.59
CA LYS A 56 20.32 7.99 -15.03
C LYS A 56 20.36 8.03 -13.50
N LYS A 57 19.19 7.91 -12.87
CA LYS A 57 19.00 7.87 -11.41
C LYS A 57 18.21 6.62 -11.03
N GLU A 58 18.50 6.08 -9.87
CA GLU A 58 17.73 4.97 -9.31
C GLU A 58 16.60 5.48 -8.41
N VAL A 59 15.51 4.71 -8.34
CA VAL A 59 14.45 4.96 -7.35
C VAL A 59 14.91 4.37 -6.01
N GLU A 60 15.06 5.24 -5.01
CA GLU A 60 15.56 4.87 -3.68
C GLU A 60 14.43 4.52 -2.69
N LYS A 61 13.23 5.07 -2.92
CA LYS A 61 12.11 4.99 -1.99
C LYS A 61 10.78 4.74 -2.69
N ILE A 62 9.99 3.85 -2.13
CA ILE A 62 8.61 3.51 -2.53
C ILE A 62 7.67 3.97 -1.41
N ILE A 63 6.71 4.82 -1.74
CA ILE A 63 5.71 5.33 -0.79
C ILE A 63 4.37 4.74 -1.18
N LEU A 64 3.84 3.82 -0.36
CA LEU A 64 2.53 3.19 -0.59
C LEU A 64 1.42 4.14 -0.09
N ALA A 65 0.54 4.53 -1.00
CA ALA A 65 -0.61 5.41 -0.73
C ALA A 65 -1.92 4.79 -1.24
N GLY A 66 -3.05 5.39 -0.88
CA GLY A 66 -4.39 4.93 -1.24
C GLY A 66 -4.95 3.85 -0.29
N GLY A 67 -6.20 3.43 -0.56
CA GLY A 67 -6.94 2.53 0.33
C GLY A 67 -6.35 1.14 0.50
N ASN A 68 -5.59 0.67 -0.50
CA ASN A 68 -4.94 -0.64 -0.43
C ASN A 68 -3.52 -0.58 0.18
N ALA A 69 -3.01 0.59 0.58
CA ALA A 69 -1.71 0.67 1.25
C ALA A 69 -1.66 -0.15 2.55
N PHE A 70 -2.81 -0.33 3.21
CA PHE A 70 -2.99 -1.20 4.38
C PHE A 70 -3.63 -2.55 4.04
N LEU A 71 -3.60 -2.98 2.78
CA LEU A 71 -4.00 -4.35 2.45
C LEU A 71 -3.10 -5.31 3.24
N PRO A 72 -3.66 -6.21 4.06
CA PRO A 72 -2.85 -7.06 4.93
C PRO A 72 -1.77 -7.83 4.16
N GLY A 73 -0.51 -7.74 4.60
CA GLY A 73 0.64 -8.39 3.96
C GLY A 73 1.24 -7.67 2.75
N LEU A 74 0.62 -6.61 2.23
CA LEU A 74 1.12 -5.89 1.05
C LEU A 74 2.45 -5.17 1.32
N PHE A 75 2.57 -4.55 2.50
CA PHE A 75 3.77 -3.82 2.88
C PHE A 75 4.98 -4.75 2.96
N GLU A 76 4.82 -5.90 3.62
CA GLU A 76 5.84 -6.94 3.74
C GLU A 76 6.20 -7.50 2.36
N TYR A 77 5.19 -7.81 1.53
CA TYR A 77 5.40 -8.32 0.18
C TYR A 77 6.23 -7.36 -0.69
N PHE A 78 5.94 -6.06 -0.62
CA PHE A 78 6.73 -5.04 -1.32
C PHE A 78 8.15 -4.92 -0.76
N LYS A 79 8.31 -4.97 0.57
CA LYS A 79 9.64 -4.94 1.19
C LYS A 79 10.50 -6.14 0.79
N ASP A 80 9.90 -7.33 0.72
CA ASP A 80 10.59 -8.56 0.38
C ASP A 80 10.98 -8.59 -1.11
N HIS A 81 10.15 -8.04 -2.00
CA HIS A 81 10.51 -7.91 -3.42
C HIS A 81 11.55 -6.80 -3.67
N PHE A 82 11.35 -5.61 -3.08
CA PHE A 82 12.19 -4.43 -3.31
C PHE A 82 13.26 -4.23 -2.23
N THR A 83 14.02 -5.29 -1.90
CA THR A 83 15.02 -5.28 -0.80
C THR A 83 16.08 -4.16 -0.86
N LYS A 84 16.36 -3.62 -2.05
CA LYS A 84 17.32 -2.52 -2.27
C LYS A 84 16.73 -1.13 -2.08
N ARG A 85 15.42 -1.01 -1.79
CA ARG A 85 14.68 0.25 -1.74
C ARG A 85 13.94 0.39 -0.43
N GLU A 86 13.86 1.61 0.09
CA GLU A 86 13.06 1.89 1.28
C GLU A 86 11.58 1.84 0.90
N VAL A 87 10.80 0.96 1.53
CA VAL A 87 9.33 0.93 1.37
C VAL A 87 8.70 1.52 2.62
N VAL A 88 7.81 2.50 2.46
CA VAL A 88 7.07 3.13 3.56
C VAL A 88 5.59 3.28 3.24
N ILE A 89 4.76 3.33 4.27
CA ILE A 89 3.36 3.75 4.14
C ILE A 89 3.27 5.28 4.21
N ALA A 90 2.47 5.88 3.33
CA ALA A 90 2.27 7.32 3.28
C ALA A 90 1.65 7.85 4.59
N ASN A 91 2.26 8.88 5.18
CA ASN A 91 1.67 9.65 6.28
C ASN A 91 1.47 11.12 5.84
N PRO A 92 0.36 11.45 5.17
CA PRO A 92 0.12 12.80 4.67
C PRO A 92 -0.11 13.82 5.78
N PHE A 93 -0.46 13.40 6.98
CA PHE A 93 -0.69 14.28 8.14
C PHE A 93 0.59 14.58 8.93
N SER A 94 1.74 14.01 8.55
CA SER A 94 3.00 14.11 9.31
C SER A 94 3.51 15.54 9.60
N LYS A 95 3.11 16.52 8.77
CA LYS A 95 3.48 17.94 8.93
C LYS A 95 2.30 18.84 9.31
N ILE A 96 1.17 18.25 9.69
CA ILE A 96 -0.05 18.98 10.07
C ILE A 96 -0.21 18.91 11.58
N PHE A 97 -0.46 20.05 12.21
CA PHE A 97 -0.81 20.08 13.62
C PHE A 97 -2.28 19.67 13.81
N PHE A 98 -2.54 18.69 14.67
CA PHE A 98 -3.89 18.23 15.01
C PHE A 98 -3.97 17.81 16.49
N PRO A 99 -5.17 17.84 17.10
CA PRO A 99 -5.36 17.37 18.47
C PRO A 99 -4.90 15.90 18.65
N PRO A 100 -4.16 15.55 19.72
CA PRO A 100 -3.63 14.19 19.92
C PRO A 100 -4.66 13.07 19.85
N ILE A 101 -5.92 13.36 20.20
CA ILE A 101 -7.03 12.40 20.12
C ILE A 101 -7.27 11.85 18.70
N LEU A 102 -6.83 12.56 17.66
CA LEU A 102 -6.96 12.15 16.26
C LEU A 102 -5.81 11.29 15.75
N ASP A 103 -4.70 11.16 16.48
CA ASP A 103 -3.47 10.51 16.00
C ASP A 103 -3.71 9.09 15.49
N LYS A 104 -4.44 8.28 16.26
CA LYS A 104 -4.77 6.91 15.89
C LYS A 104 -5.58 6.86 14.59
N THR A 105 -6.68 7.61 14.51
CA THR A 105 -7.57 7.62 13.35
C THR A 105 -6.85 8.12 12.10
N LEU A 106 -6.04 9.19 12.21
CA LEU A 106 -5.30 9.75 11.07
C LEU A 106 -4.21 8.81 10.56
N LYS A 107 -3.58 8.01 11.44
CA LYS A 107 -2.66 6.94 11.03
C LYS A 107 -3.36 5.83 10.26
N GLU A 108 -4.56 5.43 10.69
CA GLU A 108 -5.35 4.36 10.05
C GLU A 108 -5.90 4.77 8.68
N ILE A 109 -6.36 6.01 8.51
CA ILE A 109 -6.93 6.48 7.24
C ILE A 109 -5.92 7.18 6.33
N GLY A 110 -4.78 7.60 6.89
CA GLY A 110 -3.78 8.48 6.29
C GLY A 110 -3.54 8.27 4.80
N PRO A 111 -3.03 7.11 4.37
CA PRO A 111 -2.74 6.82 2.97
C PRO A 111 -3.91 7.07 2.01
N SER A 112 -5.15 6.84 2.45
CA SER A 112 -6.36 7.03 1.63
C SER A 112 -6.69 8.51 1.42
N TYR A 113 -6.19 9.39 2.28
CA TYR A 113 -6.45 10.83 2.25
C TYR A 113 -5.31 11.64 1.62
N ALA A 114 -4.27 10.99 1.07
CA ALA A 114 -3.10 11.68 0.51
C ALA A 114 -3.47 12.78 -0.52
N ILE A 115 -4.46 12.50 -1.39
CA ILE A 115 -4.93 13.47 -2.39
C ILE A 115 -5.68 14.62 -1.73
N ALA A 116 -6.65 14.33 -0.83
CA ALA A 116 -7.46 15.35 -0.18
C ALA A 116 -6.60 16.30 0.67
N VAL A 117 -5.62 15.75 1.40
CA VAL A 117 -4.66 16.53 2.19
C VAL A 117 -3.80 17.40 1.29
N GLY A 118 -3.24 16.84 0.20
CA GLY A 118 -2.46 17.63 -0.75
C GLY A 118 -3.26 18.78 -1.37
N MET A 119 -4.52 18.55 -1.70
CA MET A 119 -5.43 19.59 -2.20
C MET A 119 -5.70 20.69 -1.17
N ALA A 120 -5.90 20.31 0.10
CA ALA A 120 -6.11 21.28 1.17
C ALA A 120 -4.87 22.14 1.42
N LEU A 121 -3.67 21.55 1.40
CA LEU A 121 -2.41 22.26 1.63
C LEU A 121 -2.14 23.35 0.59
N ARG A 122 -2.54 23.13 -0.67
CA ARG A 122 -2.44 24.17 -1.72
C ARG A 122 -3.23 25.45 -1.42
N GLY A 123 -4.26 25.39 -0.57
CA GLY A 123 -5.05 26.55 -0.17
C GLY A 123 -4.43 27.34 0.99
N VAL A 124 -3.33 26.85 1.57
CA VAL A 124 -2.64 27.42 2.74
C VAL A 124 -1.18 27.79 2.42
N GLU A 125 -0.70 27.45 1.22
CA GLU A 125 0.50 28.00 0.58
C GLU A 125 0.16 29.33 -0.11
#